data_AF-X0WJX9-F1
#
_entry.id   AF-X0WJX9-F1
#
_cell.length_a   1.000
_cell.length_b   1.000
_cell.length_c   1.000
_cell.angle_alpha   90.00
_cell.angle_beta   90.00
_cell.angle_gamma   90.00
#
_symmetry.space_group_name_H-M   'P 1'
#
loop_
_entity.id
_entity.type
_entity.pdbx_description
1 polymer ?
#
loop_
_entity_poly.entity_id
_entity_poly.type
_entity_poly.pdbx_seq_one_letter_code
_entity_poly.pdbx_strand_id
1 'polypeptide(L)'
;MMRYFLPMVVVGLLIPLAASAQDASTPTAEEAEIREAGEKYVAAFNERDAEALAALWSPDAVYTNRMTGEQVVGREAIEEQFVALFE
;
A
#
# COMPACT_ATOMS: atom_id res chain seq x y z
N MET A 1 51.94 34.47 -1.41
CA MET A 1 53.13 33.71 -1.84
C MET A 1 52.66 32.43 -2.52
N MET A 2 52.86 32.33 -3.84
CA MET A 2 52.32 31.29 -4.72
C MET A 2 53.03 29.93 -4.50
N ARG A 3 52.28 28.82 -4.49
CA ARG A 3 52.80 27.47 -4.81
C ARG A 3 51.67 26.59 -5.39
N TYR A 4 51.75 26.40 -6.72
CA TYR A 4 51.37 25.27 -7.60
C TYR A 4 50.08 24.46 -7.26
N PHE A 5 49.18 24.17 -8.21
CA PHE A 5 49.33 23.09 -9.19
C PHE A 5 48.39 23.24 -10.42
N LEU A 6 48.89 22.72 -11.54
CA LEU A 6 48.45 22.68 -12.95
C LEU A 6 47.01 22.10 -13.17
N PRO A 7 46.31 22.43 -14.29
CA PRO A 7 44.86 22.35 -14.40
C PRO A 7 44.37 20.98 -14.89
N MET A 8 43.21 20.54 -14.40
CA MET A 8 42.48 19.40 -14.96
C MET A 8 41.21 19.93 -15.62
N VAL A 9 41.29 20.11 -16.94
CA VAL A 9 40.10 20.20 -17.79
C VAL A 9 39.40 18.85 -17.69
N VAL A 10 38.21 18.81 -17.09
CA VAL A 10 37.25 17.74 -17.33
C VAL A 10 36.08 18.32 -18.08
N VAL A 11 36.11 17.97 -19.36
CA VAL A 11 35.05 17.96 -20.36
C VAL A 11 33.66 17.89 -19.74
N GLY A 12 32.83 18.88 -20.07
CA GLY A 12 31.41 18.90 -19.76
C GLY A 12 30.71 17.73 -20.44
N LEU A 13 30.20 16.80 -19.65
CA LEU A 13 29.26 15.79 -20.11
C LEU A 13 27.86 16.38 -20.01
N LEU A 14 27.38 16.93 -21.13
CA LEU A 14 25.97 17.21 -21.36
C LEU A 14 25.20 15.88 -21.25
N ILE A 15 24.58 15.63 -20.10
CA ILE A 15 23.58 14.58 -19.95
C ILE A 15 22.31 15.10 -20.65
N PRO A 16 21.86 14.50 -21.77
CA PRO A 16 20.55 14.85 -22.30
C PRO A 16 19.51 14.42 -21.26
N LEU A 17 18.78 15.40 -20.75
CA LEU A 17 17.56 15.21 -19.97
C LEU A 17 16.49 14.63 -20.92
N ALA A 18 16.64 13.35 -21.27
CA ALA A 18 15.58 12.57 -21.84
C ALA A 18 14.56 12.36 -20.72
N ALA A 19 13.59 13.26 -20.66
CA ALA A 19 12.35 13.06 -19.92
C ALA A 19 11.76 11.74 -20.39
N SER A 20 12.04 10.67 -19.65
CA SER A 20 11.24 9.46 -19.72
C SER A 20 9.89 9.87 -19.17
N ALA A 21 8.94 10.11 -20.06
CA ALA A 21 7.54 10.13 -19.70
C ALA A 21 7.31 8.89 -18.84
N GLN A 22 6.92 9.09 -17.58
CA GLN A 22 6.45 7.99 -16.75
C GLN A 22 5.36 7.29 -17.54
N ASP A 23 5.58 6.02 -17.86
CA ASP A 23 4.52 5.13 -18.35
C ASP A 23 3.39 5.17 -17.31
N ALA A 24 2.41 6.03 -17.54
CA ALA A 24 1.12 5.93 -16.91
C ALA A 24 0.49 4.66 -17.48
N SER A 25 0.86 3.53 -16.89
CA SER A 25 0.26 2.24 -17.21
C SER A 25 -1.22 2.36 -16.87
N THR A 26 -2.09 2.24 -17.88
CA THR A 26 -3.54 2.18 -17.64
C THR A 26 -3.81 1.01 -16.69
N PRO A 27 -4.58 1.21 -15.61
CA PRO A 27 -4.90 0.13 -14.67
C PRO A 27 -5.47 -1.06 -15.42
N THR A 28 -4.97 -2.25 -15.13
CA THR A 28 -5.56 -3.48 -15.66
C THR A 28 -6.93 -3.70 -15.03
N ALA A 29 -7.75 -4.57 -15.66
CA ALA A 29 -9.02 -4.97 -15.05
C ALA A 29 -8.80 -5.58 -13.65
N GLU A 30 -7.74 -6.38 -13.47
CA GLU A 30 -7.34 -6.95 -12.18
C GLU A 30 -7.01 -5.87 -11.14
N GLU A 31 -6.29 -4.81 -11.52
CA GLU A 31 -5.98 -3.70 -10.62
C GLU A 31 -7.24 -2.91 -10.24
N ALA A 32 -8.18 -2.75 -11.17
CA ALA A 32 -9.47 -2.13 -10.90
C ALA A 32 -10.28 -2.93 -9.87
N GLU A 33 -10.32 -4.26 -10.00
CA GLU A 33 -11.00 -5.15 -9.05
C GLU A 33 -10.37 -5.09 -7.65
N ILE A 34 -9.04 -5.09 -7.55
CA ILE A 34 -8.33 -4.95 -6.26
C ILE A 34 -8.66 -3.60 -5.60
N ARG A 35 -8.70 -2.52 -6.39
CA ARG A 35 -9.05 -1.19 -5.89
C ARG A 35 -10.48 -1.13 -5.38
N GLU A 36 -11.42 -1.69 -6.14
CA GLU A 36 -12.82 -1.78 -5.73
C GLU A 36 -12.97 -2.55 -4.40
N ALA A 37 -12.25 -3.66 -4.23
CA ALA A 37 -12.24 -4.41 -2.97
C ALA A 37 -11.71 -3.56 -1.80
N GLY A 38 -10.67 -2.76 -2.03
CA GLY A 38 -10.14 -1.81 -1.05
C GLY A 38 -11.13 -0.70 -0.68
N GLU A 39 -11.84 -0.15 -1.66
CA GLU A 39 -12.88 0.86 -1.44
C GLU A 39 -14.05 0.30 -0.62
N LYS A 40 -14.50 -0.93 -0.93
CA LYS A 40 -15.52 -1.66 -0.17
C LYS A 40 -15.07 -1.90 1.28
N TYR A 41 -13.81 -2.28 1.48
CA TYR A 41 -13.24 -2.48 2.80
C TYR A 41 -13.28 -1.20 3.64
N VAL A 42 -12.84 -0.08 3.06
CA VAL A 42 -12.85 1.23 3.72
C VAL A 42 -14.28 1.68 4.04
N ALA A 43 -15.21 1.47 3.12
CA ALA A 43 -16.63 1.81 3.33
C ALA A 43 -17.22 1.03 4.51
N ALA A 44 -17.12 -0.30 4.49
CA ALA A 44 -17.64 -1.15 5.57
C ALA A 44 -17.03 -0.80 6.93
N PHE A 45 -15.72 -0.54 6.98
CA PHE A 45 -15.06 -0.10 8.22
C PHE A 45 -15.61 1.25 8.73
N ASN A 46 -15.74 2.24 7.85
CA ASN A 46 -16.24 3.56 8.23
C ASN A 46 -17.71 3.54 8.65
N GLU A 47 -18.51 2.63 8.09
CA GLU A 47 -19.90 2.39 8.46
C GLU A 47 -20.05 1.55 9.73
N ARG A 48 -18.94 1.06 10.31
CA ARG A 48 -18.91 0.13 11.45
C ARG A 48 -19.69 -1.17 11.17
N ASP A 49 -19.72 -1.61 9.91
CA ASP A 49 -20.37 -2.84 9.47
C ASP A 49 -19.38 -4.01 9.55
N ALA A 50 -19.34 -4.67 10.70
CA ALA A 50 -18.42 -5.78 10.95
C ALA A 50 -18.70 -7.00 10.04
N GLU A 51 -19.97 -7.28 9.73
CA GLU A 51 -20.36 -8.40 8.87
C GLU A 51 -19.87 -8.18 7.44
N ALA A 52 -20.17 -7.01 6.86
CA ALA A 52 -19.70 -6.66 5.52
C ALA A 52 -18.18 -6.60 5.43
N LEU A 53 -17.52 -6.10 6.48
CA LEU A 53 -16.06 -6.04 6.53
C LEU A 53 -15.45 -7.45 6.58
N ALA A 54 -15.99 -8.34 7.43
CA ALA A 54 -15.55 -9.72 7.54
C ALA A 54 -15.80 -10.52 6.26
N ALA A 55 -16.88 -10.24 5.52
CA ALA A 55 -17.18 -10.89 4.25
C ALA A 55 -16.08 -10.72 3.19
N LEU A 56 -15.27 -9.66 3.28
CA LEU A 56 -14.12 -9.39 2.40
C LEU A 56 -12.88 -10.23 2.73
N TRP A 57 -12.85 -10.94 3.87
CA TRP A 57 -11.77 -11.83 4.26
C TRP A 57 -11.98 -13.25 3.79
N SER A 58 -10.91 -14.00 3.50
CA SER A 58 -11.03 -15.44 3.26
C SER A 58 -11.66 -16.15 4.47
N PRO A 59 -12.47 -17.23 4.30
CA PRO A 59 -13.02 -17.99 5.43
C PRO A 59 -11.96 -18.48 6.43
N ASP A 60 -10.76 -18.77 5.94
CA ASP A 60 -9.58 -19.26 6.67
C ASP A 60 -8.50 -18.18 6.88
N ALA A 61 -8.85 -16.90 6.75
CA ALA A 61 -7.90 -15.81 6.89
C ALA A 61 -7.25 -15.76 8.28
N VAL A 62 -6.02 -15.24 8.32
CA VAL A 62 -5.28 -14.98 9.56
C VAL A 62 -4.99 -13.49 9.63
N TYR A 63 -5.52 -12.83 10.65
CA TYR A 63 -5.28 -11.42 10.91
C TYR A 63 -4.38 -11.25 12.15
N THR A 64 -3.32 -10.46 12.02
CA THR A 64 -2.52 -10.05 13.17
C THR A 64 -3.10 -8.78 13.76
N ASN A 65 -3.64 -8.87 14.97
CA ASN A 65 -4.13 -7.72 15.72
C ASN A 65 -3.00 -6.71 15.90
N ARG A 66 -3.19 -5.49 15.38
CA ARG A 66 -2.18 -4.43 15.39
C ARG A 66 -1.85 -3.89 16.79
N MET A 67 -2.76 -4.07 17.75
CA MET A 67 -2.61 -3.61 19.13
C MET A 67 -1.97 -4.67 20.03
N THR A 68 -2.40 -5.92 19.93
CA THR A 68 -1.92 -7.01 20.81
C THR A 68 -0.83 -7.87 20.18
N GLY A 69 -0.70 -7.88 18.85
CA GLY A 69 0.18 -8.77 18.10
C GLY A 69 -0.34 -10.21 17.97
N GLU A 70 -1.50 -10.53 18.56
CA GLU A 70 -2.09 -11.86 18.51
C GLU A 70 -2.70 -12.14 17.13
N GLN A 71 -2.74 -13.43 16.77
CA GLN A 71 -3.39 -13.88 15.55
C GLN A 71 -4.84 -14.23 15.82
N VAL A 72 -5.72 -13.70 14.98
CA VAL A 72 -7.13 -14.05 14.91
C VAL A 72 -7.34 -14.85 13.63
N VAL A 73 -7.88 -16.06 13.78
CA VAL A 73 -7.91 -17.07 12.72
C VAL A 73 -9.35 -17.39 12.38
N GLY A 74 -9.67 -17.28 11.09
CA GLY A 74 -11.00 -17.52 10.55
C GLY A 74 -11.85 -16.26 10.49
N ARG A 75 -12.71 -16.20 9.47
CA ARG A 75 -13.58 -15.04 9.22
C ARG A 75 -14.49 -14.70 10.42
N GLU A 76 -15.07 -15.72 11.04
CA GLU A 76 -15.98 -15.55 12.20
C GLU A 76 -15.26 -14.85 13.36
N ALA A 77 -14.04 -15.28 13.70
CA ALA A 77 -13.27 -14.64 14.77
C ALA A 77 -12.82 -13.21 14.40
N ILE A 78 -12.54 -12.96 13.12
CA ILE A 78 -12.21 -11.62 12.62
C ILE A 78 -13.44 -10.69 12.72
N GLU A 79 -14.64 -11.19 12.42
CA GLU A 79 -15.90 -10.47 12.60
C GLU A 79 -16.10 -10.05 14.06
N GLU A 80 -15.99 -11.00 15.00
CA GLU A 80 -16.10 -10.73 16.44
C GLU A 80 -15.11 -9.66 16.90
N GLN A 81 -13.89 -9.70 16.36
CA GLN A 81 -12.88 -8.68 16.67
C GLN A 81 -13.28 -7.29 16.16
N PHE A 82 -13.87 -7.18 14.97
CA PHE A 82 -14.34 -5.89 14.46
C PHE A 82 -15.60 -5.41 15.19
N VAL A 83 -16.51 -6.31 15.57
CA VAL A 83 -17.64 -5.97 16.45
C VAL A 83 -17.12 -5.34 17.74
N ALA A 84 -16.15 -5.98 18.41
CA ALA A 84 -15.55 -5.45 19.64
C ALA A 84 -14.79 -4.12 19.43
N LEU A 85 -14.17 -3.92 18.26
CA LEU A 85 -13.51 -2.65 17.91
C LEU A 85 -14.51 -1.51 17.67
N PHE A 86 -15.72 -1.84 17.21
CA PHE A 86 -16.77 -0.89 16.87
C PHE A 86 -17.77 -0.62 18.00
N GLU A 87 -17.51 -1.05 19.23
CA GLU A 87 -18.22 -0.55 20.40
C GLU A 87 -17.60 0.78 20.85
#